data_AF-A0A956DSG1-F1
#
_entry.id   AF-A0A956DSG1-F1
#
_cell.length_a   1.000
_cell.length_b   1.000
_cell.length_c   1.000
_cell.angle_alpha   90.00
_cell.angle_beta   90.00
_cell.angle_gamma   90.00
#
_symmetry.space_group_name_H-M   'P 1'
#
loop_
_entity.id
_entity.type
_entity.pdbx_description
1 polymer ?
#
loop_
_entity_poly.entity_id
_entity_poly.type
_entity_poly.pdbx_seq_one_letter_code
_entity_poly.pdbx_strand_id
1 'polypeptide(L)'
;MLAATARVKGWSTWLVAGALIAACGGGGQSSTGAGAGGVGAGAGQGGSGAAGGGGAGVGGGGSDLCDAFGRFGVPTSTFTLPTETSTYYPDVQASFPEVDWQNLDRLYIPAGEYPSLNLGNLPERDPSKPLVITNLGGQVKIGPNDNGNFIWSMSGGSGWILTGRYDPESQTGDEQFPGHRCGAYAESRGRYGFLSDDAFDLDAPYLHMGIAVSDASDFEIEHIEVTRSGFAGIRLLNKTPEVARPMANVKLHDTYVHDVDGEGIYLGWTGAPPSNLMPGLEVYDNRFIRTGNEALQVQNLGEGSHVHHNVMAYAAMHWRNNGLGAYQDSNSQIQIREGAIVVEENVFIGSAATLWSSFRGAEAGDGPASITFRNNYVATNRVGLGAYFGGAADGTSSYLFEGNQFREVDFSYDLIDPSATDSKTILRFAAEVTAPITLSNNRWEGDDQLVAGLGGPNGTTGSITATGNENASVPPVVFVDAFAEAPLALEFWCAVVTRHPSQPPRVYEVGELVIATDGKLYRATAQSQGQPPPDHPESWEVLPDPVDDFRVDPSSPYAGWGVR
;
A
#
# COMPACT_ATOMS: atom_id res chain seq x y z
N MET A 1 -30.96 36.08 36.85
CA MET A 1 -31.86 37.04 36.19
C MET A 1 -32.02 36.57 34.75
N LEU A 2 -33.23 36.10 34.45
CA LEU A 2 -33.86 35.79 33.14
C LEU A 2 -33.23 34.81 32.12
N ALA A 3 -34.10 33.86 31.77
CA ALA A 3 -34.01 32.76 30.82
C ALA A 3 -34.09 33.19 29.34
N ALA A 4 -33.73 32.29 28.42
CA ALA A 4 -34.67 31.73 27.44
C ALA A 4 -34.06 30.58 26.60
N THR A 5 -34.86 29.52 26.49
CA THR A 5 -34.79 28.34 25.62
C THR A 5 -34.92 28.62 24.13
N ALA A 6 -34.27 27.80 23.28
CA ALA A 6 -34.86 27.32 22.02
C ALA A 6 -34.22 26.00 21.56
N ARG A 7 -35.06 24.97 21.34
CA ARG A 7 -34.75 23.73 20.60
C ARG A 7 -34.92 23.99 19.11
N VAL A 8 -34.03 23.45 18.28
CA VAL A 8 -34.33 23.14 16.86
C VAL A 8 -33.77 21.76 16.52
N LYS A 9 -34.62 20.96 15.86
CA LYS A 9 -34.34 19.63 15.30
C LYS A 9 -33.61 19.74 13.96
N GLY A 10 -32.72 18.79 13.71
CA GLY A 10 -32.51 18.16 12.40
C GLY A 10 -31.54 18.87 11.45
N TRP A 11 -30.38 18.25 11.24
CA TRP A 11 -29.84 17.79 9.96
C TRP A 11 -28.48 17.13 10.23
N SER A 12 -28.37 15.84 9.93
CA SER A 12 -27.17 15.02 10.08
C SER A 12 -26.33 15.12 8.80
N THR A 13 -25.34 16.02 8.80
CA THR A 13 -24.24 16.03 7.84
C THR A 13 -23.08 15.23 8.43
N TRP A 14 -22.72 14.13 7.75
CA TRP A 14 -21.47 13.42 7.97
C TRP A 14 -20.32 14.31 7.47
N LEU A 15 -19.64 14.94 8.41
CA LEU A 15 -18.36 15.62 8.18
C LEU A 15 -17.27 14.62 8.57
N VAL A 16 -16.46 14.23 7.58
CA VAL A 16 -15.18 13.54 7.78
C VAL A 16 -14.31 14.49 8.61
N ALA A 17 -14.25 14.24 9.92
CA ALA A 17 -13.41 14.99 10.82
C ALA A 17 -11.98 14.42 10.71
N GLY A 18 -11.13 15.13 9.97
CA GLY A 18 -9.69 14.90 9.98
C GLY A 18 -9.15 15.09 11.39
N ALA A 19 -8.48 14.05 11.91
CA ALA A 19 -7.82 14.09 13.19
C ALA A 19 -6.50 14.89 13.07
N LEU A 20 -6.51 16.11 13.58
CA LEU A 20 -5.31 16.85 13.96
C LEU A 20 -4.78 16.26 15.27
N ILE A 21 -3.68 15.51 15.22
CA ILE A 21 -2.92 15.16 16.43
C ILE A 21 -1.95 16.31 16.72
N ALA A 22 -2.29 17.10 17.74
CA ALA A 22 -1.40 18.07 18.36
C ALA A 22 -0.59 17.39 19.48
N ALA A 23 0.73 17.41 19.35
CA ALA A 23 1.70 16.93 20.34
C ALA A 23 1.68 17.79 21.62
N CYS A 24 1.75 17.13 22.78
CA CYS A 24 2.19 17.73 24.05
C CYS A 24 2.88 16.64 24.89
N GLY A 25 4.15 16.85 25.22
CA GLY A 25 4.99 15.88 25.93
C GLY A 25 5.16 16.08 27.43
N GLY A 26 6.01 15.21 28.01
CA GLY A 26 6.66 15.30 29.32
C GLY A 26 6.05 14.40 30.41
N GLY A 27 6.79 13.54 31.14
CA GLY A 27 8.23 13.25 31.18
C GLY A 27 8.59 12.34 32.37
N GLY A 28 9.83 11.81 32.36
CA GLY A 28 10.57 11.19 33.49
C GLY A 28 10.15 9.74 33.86
N GLN A 29 11.02 8.81 34.27
CA GLN A 29 12.41 8.80 34.72
C GLN A 29 12.94 7.34 34.73
N SER A 30 14.21 7.16 34.34
CA SER A 30 15.26 6.23 34.84
C SER A 30 14.92 4.85 35.45
N SER A 31 15.62 3.78 35.00
CA SER A 31 16.80 3.22 35.71
C SER A 31 17.33 1.88 35.15
N THR A 32 18.65 1.88 34.85
CA THR A 32 19.72 0.90 35.13
C THR A 32 19.50 -0.62 35.21
N GLY A 33 20.39 -1.38 34.54
CA GLY A 33 20.96 -2.66 35.00
C GLY A 33 20.98 -3.76 33.92
N ALA A 34 22.06 -3.96 33.15
CA ALA A 34 23.21 -4.81 33.43
C ALA A 34 22.91 -6.33 33.59
N GLY A 35 23.49 -7.18 32.73
CA GLY A 35 23.79 -8.57 33.11
C GLY A 35 23.77 -9.66 32.04
N ALA A 36 24.88 -9.79 31.30
CA ALA A 36 25.59 -11.03 30.93
C ALA A 36 24.85 -12.37 30.66
N GLY A 37 25.12 -12.92 29.46
CA GLY A 37 25.84 -14.20 29.34
C GLY A 37 25.02 -15.46 29.01
N GLY A 38 25.44 -16.20 27.97
CA GLY A 38 24.97 -17.58 27.78
C GLY A 38 25.20 -18.16 26.39
N VAL A 39 26.40 -18.68 26.17
CA VAL A 39 26.81 -19.44 24.98
C VAL A 39 26.17 -20.84 25.01
N GLY A 40 25.65 -21.33 23.87
CA GLY A 40 25.12 -22.69 23.76
C GLY A 40 24.96 -23.16 22.32
N ALA A 41 26.03 -23.73 21.76
CA ALA A 41 26.05 -24.40 20.46
C ALA A 41 25.31 -25.76 20.51
N GLY A 42 24.65 -26.12 19.41
CA GLY A 42 24.09 -27.45 19.18
C GLY A 42 23.81 -27.72 17.70
N ALA A 43 24.77 -28.40 17.05
CA ALA A 43 24.61 -29.10 15.77
C ALA A 43 23.42 -30.09 15.83
N GLY A 44 22.69 -30.44 14.77
CA GLY A 44 23.03 -30.61 13.36
C GLY A 44 22.85 -32.10 12.97
N GLN A 45 22.28 -32.34 11.78
CA GLN A 45 21.92 -33.63 11.13
C GLN A 45 20.52 -34.18 11.50
N GLY A 46 19.68 -34.62 10.57
CA GLY A 46 19.80 -34.82 9.12
C GLY A 46 18.52 -35.53 8.63
N GLY A 47 18.28 -35.55 7.32
CA GLY A 47 17.15 -36.32 6.78
C GLY A 47 16.74 -35.97 5.35
N SER A 48 17.58 -36.35 4.40
CA SER A 48 17.29 -36.35 2.96
C SER A 48 16.16 -37.32 2.59
N GLY A 49 15.26 -36.91 1.70
CA GLY A 49 14.30 -37.80 1.05
C GLY A 49 13.73 -37.20 -0.22
N ALA A 50 14.44 -37.36 -1.34
CA ALA A 50 13.97 -37.01 -2.69
C ALA A 50 13.64 -38.28 -3.48
N ALA A 51 12.44 -38.32 -4.06
CA ALA A 51 12.01 -39.13 -5.20
C ALA A 51 10.85 -38.31 -5.81
N GLY A 52 10.79 -37.96 -7.09
CA GLY A 52 11.20 -38.67 -8.30
C GLY A 52 9.94 -38.83 -9.14
N GLY A 53 9.77 -38.02 -10.20
CA GLY A 53 8.59 -38.08 -11.06
C GLY A 53 8.78 -37.27 -12.34
N GLY A 54 9.23 -37.94 -13.40
CA GLY A 54 9.23 -37.40 -14.76
C GLY A 54 7.86 -37.58 -15.43
N GLY A 55 7.41 -36.56 -16.16
CA GLY A 55 6.17 -36.59 -16.92
C GLY A 55 6.09 -35.47 -17.97
N ALA A 56 6.30 -35.86 -19.22
CA ALA A 56 5.84 -35.29 -20.49
C ALA A 56 5.56 -33.77 -20.59
N GLY A 57 6.42 -33.10 -21.37
CA GLY A 57 6.33 -31.69 -21.72
C GLY A 57 5.06 -31.30 -22.47
N VAL A 58 4.39 -30.30 -21.89
CA VAL A 58 3.52 -29.36 -22.59
C VAL A 58 4.40 -28.15 -22.91
N GLY A 59 4.39 -27.69 -24.15
CA GLY A 59 5.22 -26.57 -24.61
C GLY A 59 4.92 -25.30 -23.81
N GLY A 60 5.77 -25.00 -22.83
CA GLY A 60 5.77 -23.75 -22.11
C GLY A 60 6.17 -22.62 -23.04
N GLY A 61 5.34 -21.57 -23.08
CA GLY A 61 5.78 -20.25 -23.45
C GLY A 61 6.79 -19.77 -22.41
N GLY A 62 8.01 -20.29 -22.47
CA GLY A 62 9.16 -19.70 -21.82
C GLY A 62 9.60 -18.51 -22.65
N SER A 63 8.91 -17.38 -22.50
CA SER A 63 9.42 -16.09 -22.92
C SER A 63 9.90 -15.39 -21.65
N ASP A 64 11.21 -15.49 -21.42
CA ASP A 64 12.04 -14.71 -20.50
C ASP A 64 11.30 -13.98 -19.37
N LEU A 65 11.12 -14.64 -18.21
CA LEU A 65 10.73 -13.98 -16.96
C LEU A 65 11.74 -12.88 -16.53
N CYS A 66 12.91 -12.87 -17.16
CA CYS A 66 13.95 -11.89 -16.93
C CYS A 66 13.77 -10.72 -17.89
N ASP A 67 13.53 -9.53 -17.34
CA ASP A 67 13.60 -8.31 -18.13
C ASP A 67 14.94 -8.19 -18.87
N ALA A 68 14.88 -7.69 -20.10
CA ALA A 68 16.05 -7.37 -20.89
C ALA A 68 16.89 -6.31 -20.17
N PHE A 69 18.21 -6.42 -20.32
CA PHE A 69 19.14 -5.38 -19.89
C PHE A 69 19.14 -4.20 -20.86
N GLY A 70 19.74 -3.09 -20.44
CA GLY A 70 19.90 -1.88 -21.23
C GLY A 70 18.71 -0.94 -21.20
N ARG A 71 17.79 -1.06 -20.23
CA ARG A 71 16.58 -0.22 -20.12
C ARG A 71 16.89 1.28 -20.22
N PHE A 72 18.01 1.71 -19.63
CA PHE A 72 18.40 3.10 -19.54
C PHE A 72 19.64 3.44 -20.38
N GLY A 73 20.11 2.49 -21.21
CA GLY A 73 21.34 2.60 -22.00
C GLY A 73 22.63 2.74 -21.16
N VAL A 74 23.77 2.64 -21.83
CA VAL A 74 25.09 2.80 -21.19
C VAL A 74 25.27 4.27 -20.80
N PRO A 75 25.56 4.58 -19.51
CA PRO A 75 25.73 5.96 -19.08
C PRO A 75 27.04 6.55 -19.61
N THR A 76 27.02 7.84 -19.95
CA THR A 76 28.17 8.62 -20.40
C THR A 76 28.67 9.61 -19.35
N SER A 77 27.79 10.04 -18.45
CA SER A 77 28.08 10.94 -17.34
C SER A 77 27.53 10.36 -16.03
N THR A 78 28.39 10.21 -15.03
CA THR A 78 28.04 9.58 -13.76
C THR A 78 28.60 10.37 -12.59
N PHE A 79 27.88 10.39 -11.47
CA PHE A 79 28.32 10.97 -10.21
C PHE A 79 27.95 10.04 -9.07
N THR A 80 28.87 9.82 -8.15
CA THR A 80 28.66 8.98 -6.96
C THR A 80 28.69 9.88 -5.74
N LEU A 81 27.64 9.82 -4.93
CA LEU A 81 27.59 10.55 -3.66
C LEU A 81 28.79 10.12 -2.78
N PRO A 82 29.40 11.04 -2.04
CA PRO A 82 30.44 10.69 -1.06
C PRO A 82 29.92 9.71 -0.01
N THR A 83 30.74 8.75 0.38
CA THR A 83 30.43 7.73 1.41
C THR A 83 30.53 8.26 2.85
N GLU A 84 30.65 9.58 3.04
CA GLU A 84 30.65 10.15 4.40
C GLU A 84 29.28 9.90 5.03
N THR A 85 29.23 9.70 6.35
CA THR A 85 28.06 9.22 7.11
C THR A 85 26.80 10.10 7.02
N SER A 86 26.84 11.20 6.26
CA SER A 86 25.70 12.06 6.01
C SER A 86 25.24 11.94 4.55
N THR A 87 24.10 11.30 4.38
CA THR A 87 23.29 11.26 3.15
C THR A 87 22.23 12.37 3.15
N TYR A 88 22.49 13.48 3.85
CA TYR A 88 21.55 14.59 4.00
C TYR A 88 21.93 15.77 3.10
N TYR A 89 21.32 15.83 1.93
CA TYR A 89 21.52 16.86 0.92
C TYR A 89 20.21 17.58 0.62
N PRO A 90 19.79 18.56 1.44
CA PRO A 90 18.53 19.30 1.22
C PRO A 90 18.55 20.13 -0.06
N ASP A 91 19.73 20.46 -0.56
CA ASP A 91 19.96 20.99 -1.90
C ASP A 91 21.17 20.25 -2.51
N VAL A 92 20.89 19.18 -3.25
CA VAL A 92 21.94 18.33 -3.83
C VAL A 92 22.73 19.08 -4.91
N GLN A 93 22.08 19.98 -5.64
CA GLN A 93 22.71 20.78 -6.69
C GLN A 93 23.71 21.78 -6.10
N ALA A 94 23.33 22.47 -5.02
CA ALA A 94 24.22 23.39 -4.32
C ALA A 94 25.34 22.67 -3.53
N SER A 95 25.08 21.43 -3.09
CA SER A 95 26.09 20.61 -2.40
C SER A 95 27.21 20.16 -3.33
N PHE A 96 26.91 19.97 -4.62
CA PHE A 96 27.86 19.54 -5.65
C PHE A 96 27.76 20.44 -6.89
N PRO A 97 28.20 21.71 -6.80
CA PRO A 97 28.07 22.68 -7.88
C PRO A 97 28.95 22.35 -9.10
N GLU A 98 29.93 21.46 -8.96
CA GLU A 98 30.79 20.96 -10.03
C GLU A 98 30.12 19.91 -10.93
N VAL A 99 29.00 19.33 -10.49
CA VAL A 99 28.27 18.30 -11.24
C VAL A 99 27.34 18.96 -12.25
N ASP A 100 27.41 18.53 -13.51
CA ASP A 100 26.47 18.95 -14.54
C ASP A 100 25.14 18.19 -14.39
N TRP A 101 24.31 18.63 -13.46
CA TRP A 101 23.00 18.04 -13.16
C TRP A 101 22.05 18.01 -14.36
N GLN A 102 22.28 18.86 -15.38
CA GLN A 102 21.46 18.93 -16.59
C GLN A 102 21.86 17.90 -17.64
N ASN A 103 23.06 17.32 -17.55
CA ASN A 103 23.53 16.25 -18.44
C ASN A 103 24.03 15.00 -17.70
N LEU A 104 23.86 14.92 -16.38
CA LEU A 104 24.15 13.71 -15.61
C LEU A 104 23.21 12.58 -16.00
N ASP A 105 23.75 11.39 -16.32
CA ASP A 105 22.95 10.21 -16.66
C ASP A 105 22.65 9.36 -15.43
N ARG A 106 23.64 9.22 -14.52
CA ARG A 106 23.54 8.42 -13.29
C ARG A 106 23.98 9.19 -12.06
N LEU A 107 23.10 9.19 -11.06
CA LEU A 107 23.44 9.50 -9.68
C LEU A 107 23.51 8.19 -8.88
N TYR A 108 24.70 7.86 -8.40
CA TYR A 108 24.94 6.67 -7.59
C TYR A 108 24.91 6.98 -6.10
N ILE A 109 24.14 6.17 -5.36
CA ILE A 109 24.16 6.11 -3.90
C ILE A 109 24.98 4.88 -3.51
N PRO A 110 26.16 5.04 -2.88
CA PRO A 110 26.98 3.90 -2.48
C PRO A 110 26.22 2.96 -1.54
N ALA A 111 26.46 1.66 -1.67
CA ALA A 111 25.97 0.66 -0.72
C ALA A 111 26.41 0.98 0.72
N GLY A 112 25.54 0.70 1.67
CA GLY A 112 25.77 1.04 3.08
C GLY A 112 24.47 1.05 3.88
N GLU A 113 24.62 1.24 5.18
CA GLU A 113 23.52 1.42 6.11
C GLU A 113 23.49 2.89 6.55
N TYR A 114 22.38 3.56 6.25
CA TYR A 114 22.19 4.98 6.47
C TYR A 114 21.04 5.17 7.45
N PRO A 115 21.22 5.89 8.57
CA PRO A 115 20.10 6.21 9.45
C PRO A 115 19.02 6.99 8.72
N SER A 116 19.41 7.88 7.80
CA SER A 116 18.48 8.57 6.91
C SER A 116 19.10 8.97 5.57
N LEU A 117 18.28 9.16 4.55
CA LEU A 117 18.64 9.68 3.23
C LEU A 117 17.75 10.88 2.89
N ASN A 118 18.35 12.00 2.50
CA ASN A 118 17.63 13.16 1.99
C ASN A 118 18.28 13.67 0.71
N LEU A 119 17.54 13.66 -0.40
CA LEU A 119 17.93 14.26 -1.67
C LEU A 119 16.92 15.33 -2.06
N GLY A 120 17.20 16.58 -1.70
CA GLY A 120 16.37 17.73 -2.03
C GLY A 120 16.92 18.56 -3.19
N ASN A 121 16.04 19.36 -3.78
CA ASN A 121 16.31 20.18 -4.95
C ASN A 121 16.88 19.37 -6.13
N LEU A 122 16.25 18.24 -6.46
CA LEU A 122 16.59 17.49 -7.68
C LEU A 122 16.38 18.37 -8.94
N PRO A 123 17.13 18.13 -10.03
CA PRO A 123 17.04 18.96 -11.22
C PRO A 123 15.71 18.77 -11.96
N GLU A 124 15.26 19.82 -12.65
CA GLU A 124 14.26 19.70 -13.72
C GLU A 124 14.95 19.17 -14.98
N ARG A 125 14.39 18.10 -15.57
CA ARG A 125 14.94 17.38 -16.73
C ARG A 125 13.86 17.11 -17.76
N ASP A 126 14.29 16.96 -19.01
CA ASP A 126 13.45 16.42 -20.07
C ASP A 126 13.15 14.94 -19.76
N PRO A 127 11.88 14.49 -19.68
CA PRO A 127 11.53 13.09 -19.43
C PRO A 127 12.09 12.09 -20.45
N SER A 128 12.47 12.55 -21.65
CA SER A 128 13.16 11.72 -22.66
C SER A 128 14.64 11.47 -22.35
N LYS A 129 15.22 12.19 -21.38
CA LYS A 129 16.60 12.05 -20.90
C LYS A 129 16.64 12.18 -19.37
N PRO A 130 16.02 11.23 -18.65
CA PRO A 130 15.86 11.35 -17.22
C PRO A 130 17.19 11.21 -16.48
N LEU A 131 17.29 11.81 -15.29
CA LEU A 131 18.34 11.46 -14.33
C LEU A 131 17.97 10.12 -13.67
N VAL A 132 18.82 9.09 -13.81
CA VAL A 132 18.60 7.80 -13.12
C VAL A 132 19.40 7.79 -11.81
N ILE A 133 18.70 7.58 -10.71
CA ILE A 133 19.21 7.52 -9.34
C ILE A 133 19.18 6.05 -8.91
N THR A 134 20.34 5.48 -8.57
CA THR A 134 20.45 4.04 -8.29
C THR A 134 21.53 3.73 -7.24
N ASN A 135 21.49 2.54 -6.66
CA ASN A 135 22.51 2.04 -5.75
C ASN A 135 23.79 1.62 -6.50
N LEU A 136 24.94 1.64 -5.82
CA LEU A 136 26.23 1.21 -6.37
C LEU A 136 27.01 0.34 -5.37
N GLY A 137 27.43 -0.85 -5.80
CA GLY A 137 28.32 -1.74 -5.06
C GLY A 137 27.66 -2.52 -3.92
N GLY A 138 26.36 -2.80 -4.04
CA GLY A 138 25.57 -3.54 -3.05
C GLY A 138 24.25 -2.86 -2.72
N GLN A 139 23.65 -3.21 -1.58
CA GLN A 139 22.38 -2.65 -1.11
C GLN A 139 22.58 -1.33 -0.34
N VAL A 140 21.66 -0.39 -0.57
CA VAL A 140 21.47 0.80 0.26
C VAL A 140 20.34 0.51 1.23
N LYS A 141 20.66 0.45 2.53
CA LYS A 141 19.66 0.30 3.60
C LYS A 141 19.46 1.63 4.31
N ILE A 142 18.21 2.01 4.53
CA ILE A 142 17.85 3.31 5.10
C ILE A 142 16.94 3.11 6.30
N GLY A 143 17.32 3.66 7.46
CA GLY A 143 16.64 3.52 8.74
C GLY A 143 17.29 2.46 9.67
N PRO A 144 16.87 2.40 10.95
CA PRO A 144 15.92 3.32 11.60
C PRO A 144 16.54 4.70 11.89
N ASN A 145 15.69 5.70 12.15
CA ASN A 145 16.11 7.05 12.56
C ASN A 145 15.41 7.50 13.84
N ASP A 146 15.82 6.94 14.97
CA ASP A 146 15.25 7.10 16.33
C ASP A 146 14.94 8.53 16.80
N ASN A 147 15.44 9.56 16.11
CA ASN A 147 15.24 10.96 16.45
C ASN A 147 15.00 11.86 15.21
N GLY A 148 14.73 11.23 14.08
CA GLY A 148 14.48 11.88 12.80
C GLY A 148 13.08 12.44 12.66
N ASN A 149 12.87 13.19 11.59
CA ASN A 149 11.53 13.49 11.09
C ASN A 149 11.16 12.60 9.88
N PHE A 150 12.10 11.81 9.38
CA PHE A 150 11.99 10.94 8.21
C PHE A 150 13.17 9.95 8.19
N ILE A 151 12.99 8.81 7.54
CA ILE A 151 14.12 7.93 7.16
C ILE A 151 14.57 8.18 5.73
N TRP A 152 13.64 8.39 4.78
CA TRP A 152 13.99 8.71 3.40
C TRP A 152 13.12 9.83 2.85
N SER A 153 13.75 10.93 2.43
CA SER A 153 13.08 12.03 1.75
C SER A 153 13.74 12.35 0.41
N MET A 154 12.91 12.64 -0.59
CA MET A 154 13.33 13.20 -1.87
C MET A 154 12.46 14.40 -2.21
N SER A 155 13.05 15.44 -2.80
CA SER A 155 12.26 16.60 -3.22
C SER A 155 12.81 17.36 -4.40
N GLY A 156 11.91 18.05 -5.10
CA GLY A 156 12.24 18.91 -6.23
C GLY A 156 12.29 18.18 -7.57
N GLY A 157 12.34 18.99 -8.63
CA GLY A 157 12.72 18.54 -9.96
C GLY A 157 11.65 17.76 -10.72
N SER A 158 12.04 17.35 -11.91
CA SER A 158 11.24 16.56 -12.83
C SER A 158 12.13 15.75 -13.76
N GLY A 159 11.61 14.69 -14.37
CA GLY A 159 12.37 13.85 -15.30
C GLY A 159 13.47 13.06 -14.60
N TRP A 160 13.14 12.35 -13.52
CA TRP A 160 14.08 11.47 -12.84
C TRP A 160 13.48 10.10 -12.53
N ILE A 161 14.33 9.09 -12.40
CA ILE A 161 13.95 7.71 -12.11
C ILE A 161 14.73 7.27 -10.88
N LEU A 162 14.05 6.76 -9.85
CA LEU A 162 14.66 6.08 -8.72
C LEU A 162 14.50 4.58 -8.92
N THR A 163 15.62 3.85 -9.00
CA THR A 163 15.59 2.41 -9.30
C THR A 163 16.63 1.60 -8.53
N GLY A 164 16.17 0.51 -7.91
CA GLY A 164 17.04 -0.55 -7.38
C GLY A 164 17.27 -1.72 -8.36
N ARG A 165 16.83 -1.59 -9.62
CA ARG A 165 16.91 -2.62 -10.65
C ARG A 165 18.37 -2.96 -10.98
N TYR A 166 18.70 -4.25 -10.92
CA TYR A 166 19.96 -4.75 -11.46
C TYR A 166 19.93 -4.78 -13.00
N ASP A 167 20.78 -3.96 -13.62
CA ASP A 167 20.98 -3.92 -15.07
C ASP A 167 22.46 -3.57 -15.37
N PRO A 168 23.30 -4.55 -15.73
CA PRO A 168 24.72 -4.33 -15.98
C PRO A 168 25.01 -3.51 -17.25
N GLU A 169 24.11 -3.49 -18.23
CA GLU A 169 24.28 -2.62 -19.41
C GLU A 169 23.95 -1.17 -19.07
N SER A 170 22.89 -0.95 -18.28
CA SER A 170 22.52 0.38 -17.77
C SER A 170 23.41 0.88 -16.63
N GLN A 171 24.26 -0.01 -16.10
CA GLN A 171 25.08 0.18 -14.90
C GLN A 171 24.23 0.64 -13.70
N THR A 172 23.15 -0.08 -13.40
CA THR A 172 22.28 0.17 -12.24
C THR A 172 22.20 -1.08 -11.36
N GLY A 173 21.92 -0.88 -10.07
CA GLY A 173 21.75 -1.97 -9.11
C GLY A 173 23.01 -2.81 -8.87
N ASP A 174 22.81 -3.97 -8.25
CA ASP A 174 23.86 -4.93 -7.93
C ASP A 174 23.34 -6.36 -8.12
N GLU A 175 24.16 -7.27 -8.65
CA GLU A 175 23.75 -8.64 -8.97
C GLU A 175 23.35 -9.47 -7.75
N GLN A 176 23.86 -9.12 -6.56
CA GLN A 176 23.51 -9.79 -5.31
C GLN A 176 22.14 -9.36 -4.80
N PHE A 177 21.69 -8.17 -5.22
CA PHE A 177 20.43 -7.54 -4.85
C PHE A 177 19.53 -7.25 -6.07
N PRO A 178 19.08 -8.29 -6.80
CA PRO A 178 18.28 -8.13 -8.02
C PRO A 178 16.77 -7.93 -7.76
N GLY A 179 16.33 -7.93 -6.50
CA GLY A 179 14.91 -7.94 -6.11
C GLY A 179 14.19 -9.19 -6.63
N HIS A 180 13.06 -8.98 -7.30
CA HIS A 180 12.23 -10.04 -7.89
C HIS A 180 12.58 -10.34 -9.37
N ARG A 181 13.68 -9.81 -9.91
CA ARG A 181 14.08 -10.05 -11.31
C ARG A 181 14.04 -11.55 -11.64
N CYS A 182 13.63 -11.88 -12.88
CA CYS A 182 13.45 -13.27 -13.33
C CYS A 182 12.32 -14.02 -12.61
N GLY A 183 11.34 -13.29 -12.06
CA GLY A 183 10.24 -13.89 -11.32
C GLY A 183 10.65 -14.44 -9.95
N ALA A 184 11.73 -13.95 -9.35
CA ALA A 184 12.25 -14.39 -8.05
C ALA A 184 11.47 -13.80 -6.86
N TYR A 185 10.15 -13.68 -6.97
CA TYR A 185 9.30 -13.00 -5.99
C TYR A 185 9.33 -13.67 -4.60
N ALA A 186 9.32 -15.01 -4.55
CA ALA A 186 9.37 -15.80 -3.30
C ALA A 186 10.61 -15.51 -2.44
N GLU A 187 11.76 -15.19 -3.06
CA GLU A 187 13.04 -14.96 -2.39
C GLU A 187 13.47 -13.49 -2.41
N SER A 188 12.60 -12.58 -2.85
CA SER A 188 12.96 -11.19 -3.14
C SER A 188 13.12 -10.30 -1.90
N ARG A 189 12.58 -10.71 -0.75
CA ARG A 189 12.69 -9.97 0.52
C ARG A 189 14.16 -9.76 0.91
N GLY A 190 14.52 -8.54 1.25
CA GLY A 190 15.87 -8.10 1.56
C GLY A 190 16.83 -8.10 0.37
N ARG A 191 16.36 -8.38 -0.85
CA ARG A 191 17.20 -8.51 -2.05
C ARG A 191 17.04 -7.35 -3.02
N TYR A 192 16.33 -6.29 -2.68
CA TYR A 192 16.27 -5.10 -3.53
C TYR A 192 17.49 -4.21 -3.35
N GLY A 193 17.89 -3.49 -4.40
CA GLY A 193 19.04 -2.55 -4.34
C GLY A 193 18.85 -1.43 -3.31
N PHE A 194 17.59 -1.08 -3.02
CA PHE A 194 17.20 -0.22 -1.91
C PHE A 194 16.26 -0.96 -0.97
N LEU A 195 16.56 -0.88 0.33
CA LEU A 195 15.70 -1.34 1.42
C LEU A 195 15.47 -0.17 2.39
N SER A 196 14.23 0.29 2.48
CA SER A 196 13.81 1.24 3.50
C SER A 196 13.17 0.51 4.67
N ASP A 197 13.72 0.68 5.86
CA ASP A 197 13.35 -0.09 7.04
C ASP A 197 13.46 0.75 8.31
N ASP A 198 12.31 1.17 8.85
CA ASP A 198 12.25 1.96 10.09
C ASP A 198 12.24 1.09 11.35
N ALA A 199 12.33 -0.24 11.19
CA ALA A 199 12.29 -1.21 12.29
C ALA A 199 11.12 -1.03 13.27
N PHE A 200 9.99 -0.47 12.81
CA PHE A 200 8.87 -0.03 13.64
C PHE A 200 9.31 0.87 14.79
N ASP A 201 10.04 1.94 14.49
CA ASP A 201 10.29 3.02 15.44
C ASP A 201 8.99 3.81 15.75
N LEU A 202 8.09 3.16 16.49
CA LEU A 202 6.78 3.70 16.89
C LEU A 202 6.89 4.68 18.06
N ASP A 203 8.07 4.77 18.68
CA ASP A 203 8.39 5.70 19.76
C ASP A 203 8.99 7.02 19.25
N ALA A 204 9.26 7.11 17.94
CA ALA A 204 9.74 8.32 17.29
C ALA A 204 8.83 9.52 17.59
N PRO A 205 9.38 10.75 17.67
CA PRO A 205 8.56 11.97 17.77
C PRO A 205 7.55 12.13 16.62
N TYR A 206 7.83 11.50 15.48
CA TYR A 206 6.97 11.44 14.30
C TYR A 206 7.03 10.02 13.71
N LEU A 207 5.87 9.43 13.41
CA LEU A 207 5.83 8.19 12.63
C LEU A 207 6.41 8.44 11.23
N HIS A 208 7.41 7.66 10.86
CA HIS A 208 8.12 7.88 9.60
C HIS A 208 7.40 7.29 8.39
N MET A 209 7.66 7.93 7.25
CA MET A 209 7.37 7.35 5.94
C MET A 209 8.58 6.52 5.52
N GLY A 210 8.35 5.36 4.88
CA GLY A 210 9.42 4.62 4.23
C GLY A 210 10.11 5.49 3.17
N ILE A 211 9.33 6.09 2.27
CA ILE A 211 9.81 7.06 1.28
C ILE A 211 8.85 8.25 1.27
N ALA A 212 9.38 9.48 1.34
CA ALA A 212 8.60 10.70 1.19
C ALA A 212 9.10 11.54 0.01
N VAL A 213 8.29 11.67 -1.04
CA VAL A 213 8.56 12.55 -2.19
C VAL A 213 7.69 13.80 -2.14
N SER A 214 8.29 14.96 -2.40
CA SER A 214 7.57 16.24 -2.46
C SER A 214 8.14 17.22 -3.47
N ASP A 215 7.32 18.19 -3.87
CA ASP A 215 7.69 19.26 -4.82
C ASP A 215 8.28 18.73 -6.15
N ALA A 216 7.74 17.61 -6.66
CA ALA A 216 8.23 16.91 -7.86
C ALA A 216 7.11 16.53 -8.84
N SER A 217 7.47 16.26 -10.09
CA SER A 217 6.60 15.78 -11.18
C SER A 217 7.43 14.92 -12.16
N ASP A 218 6.79 14.18 -13.06
CA ASP A 218 7.45 13.45 -14.16
C ASP A 218 8.57 12.52 -13.67
N PHE A 219 8.25 11.67 -12.69
CA PHE A 219 9.23 10.77 -12.09
C PHE A 219 8.72 9.33 -11.98
N GLU A 220 9.67 8.42 -11.85
CA GLU A 220 9.42 6.98 -11.74
C GLU A 220 10.13 6.41 -10.51
N ILE A 221 9.47 5.48 -9.83
CA ILE A 221 10.00 4.72 -8.71
C ILE A 221 9.79 3.24 -9.01
N GLU A 222 10.89 2.48 -9.08
CA GLU A 222 10.83 1.03 -9.34
C GLU A 222 11.88 0.20 -8.61
N HIS A 223 11.60 -1.10 -8.42
CA HIS A 223 12.50 -2.04 -7.76
C HIS A 223 13.00 -1.54 -6.40
N ILE A 224 12.07 -1.19 -5.51
CA ILE A 224 12.37 -0.79 -4.12
C ILE A 224 11.57 -1.64 -3.15
N GLU A 225 12.22 -1.96 -2.03
CA GLU A 225 11.59 -2.59 -0.87
C GLU A 225 11.42 -1.57 0.25
N VAL A 226 10.21 -1.54 0.81
CA VAL A 226 9.88 -0.74 1.98
C VAL A 226 9.23 -1.65 3.01
N THR A 227 9.75 -1.63 4.23
CA THR A 227 9.20 -2.42 5.33
C THR A 227 9.27 -1.67 6.65
N ARG A 228 8.42 -2.09 7.59
CA ARG A 228 8.41 -1.65 8.99
C ARG A 228 8.40 -0.15 9.21
N SER A 229 7.84 0.63 8.28
CA SER A 229 7.61 2.07 8.44
C SER A 229 6.44 2.33 9.40
N GLY A 230 6.56 3.37 10.23
CA GLY A 230 5.54 3.72 11.22
C GLY A 230 4.24 4.31 10.67
N PHE A 231 4.27 5.19 9.66
CA PHE A 231 3.04 5.82 9.13
C PHE A 231 2.60 5.29 7.78
N ALA A 232 3.45 5.42 6.76
CA ALA A 232 3.15 4.87 5.44
C ALA A 232 4.42 4.36 4.78
N GLY A 233 4.30 3.32 3.94
CA GLY A 233 5.43 2.83 3.16
C GLY A 233 5.94 3.88 2.19
N ILE A 234 5.10 4.32 1.24
CA ILE A 234 5.45 5.35 0.27
C ILE A 234 4.45 6.50 0.35
N ARG A 235 4.96 7.72 0.53
CA ARG A 235 4.18 8.95 0.48
C ARG A 235 4.65 9.85 -0.65
N LEU A 236 3.73 10.22 -1.54
CA LEU A 236 3.98 11.21 -2.59
C LEU A 236 3.02 12.38 -2.42
N LEU A 237 3.55 13.56 -2.11
CA LEU A 237 2.74 14.75 -1.84
C LEU A 237 3.50 16.03 -2.18
N ASN A 238 2.99 16.78 -3.16
CA ASN A 238 3.35 18.18 -3.33
C ASN A 238 2.57 19.01 -2.31
N LYS A 239 3.28 19.84 -1.53
CA LYS A 239 2.63 20.75 -0.57
C LYS A 239 1.64 21.62 -1.32
N THR A 240 0.45 21.86 -0.76
CA THR A 240 -0.52 22.80 -1.33
C THR A 240 0.10 24.20 -1.39
N PRO A 241 0.40 24.70 -2.60
CA PRO A 241 0.97 26.03 -2.78
C PRO A 241 -0.14 27.07 -2.97
N GLU A 242 0.19 28.36 -2.90
CA GLU A 242 -0.68 29.43 -3.41
C GLU A 242 -0.93 29.31 -4.94
N VAL A 243 -0.03 28.62 -5.65
CA VAL A 243 -0.04 28.43 -7.11
C VAL A 243 0.04 26.95 -7.44
N ALA A 244 -1.02 26.36 -7.99
CA ALA A 244 -1.13 24.92 -8.27
C ALA A 244 0.16 24.27 -8.80
N ARG A 245 0.57 23.16 -8.17
CA ARG A 245 1.75 22.36 -8.53
C ARG A 245 1.36 20.88 -8.63
N PRO A 246 0.72 20.48 -9.73
CA PRO A 246 0.37 19.08 -9.95
C PRO A 246 1.60 18.17 -9.77
N MET A 247 1.38 16.97 -9.23
CA MET A 247 2.37 15.90 -9.26
C MET A 247 2.01 15.01 -10.44
N ALA A 248 2.38 15.43 -11.65
CA ALA A 248 1.94 14.82 -12.88
C ALA A 248 2.87 13.69 -13.34
N ASN A 249 2.35 12.78 -14.16
CA ASN A 249 3.14 11.77 -14.89
C ASN A 249 4.06 10.92 -13.98
N VAL A 250 3.53 10.54 -12.81
CA VAL A 250 4.26 9.72 -11.84
C VAL A 250 4.03 8.25 -12.15
N LYS A 251 5.10 7.46 -12.10
CA LYS A 251 5.05 6.00 -12.21
C LYS A 251 5.56 5.36 -10.93
N LEU A 252 4.75 4.49 -10.33
CA LEU A 252 5.13 3.68 -9.18
C LEU A 252 4.90 2.21 -9.52
N HIS A 253 5.95 1.45 -9.72
CA HIS A 253 5.81 0.06 -10.14
C HIS A 253 6.93 -0.86 -9.69
N ASP A 254 6.70 -2.18 -9.73
CA ASP A 254 7.70 -3.19 -9.35
C ASP A 254 8.22 -2.98 -7.91
N THR A 255 7.41 -2.39 -7.03
CA THR A 255 7.76 -2.16 -5.62
C THR A 255 7.17 -3.22 -4.69
N TYR A 256 7.86 -3.44 -3.58
CA TYR A 256 7.44 -4.35 -2.53
C TYR A 256 7.35 -3.59 -1.21
N VAL A 257 6.13 -3.20 -0.86
CA VAL A 257 5.84 -2.54 0.42
C VAL A 257 5.16 -3.56 1.31
N HIS A 258 5.77 -3.87 2.45
CA HIS A 258 5.23 -4.90 3.31
C HIS A 258 5.54 -4.71 4.79
N ASP A 259 4.66 -5.25 5.64
CA ASP A 259 4.83 -5.22 7.09
C ASP A 259 4.99 -3.77 7.59
N VAL A 260 4.05 -2.90 7.24
CA VAL A 260 4.04 -1.48 7.62
C VAL A 260 2.96 -1.24 8.67
N ASP A 261 3.23 -0.37 9.65
CA ASP A 261 2.34 -0.16 10.80
C ASP A 261 1.10 0.65 10.40
N GLY A 262 1.24 1.60 9.48
CA GLY A 262 0.10 2.32 8.91
C GLY A 262 -0.24 1.88 7.49
N GLU A 263 -0.26 2.82 6.57
CA GLU A 263 -0.69 2.62 5.19
C GLU A 263 0.43 2.02 4.32
N GLY A 264 0.08 1.22 3.31
CA GLY A 264 1.04 0.78 2.30
C GLY A 264 1.58 1.96 1.50
N ILE A 265 0.67 2.66 0.83
CA ILE A 265 0.99 3.90 0.12
C ILE A 265 -0.02 5.00 0.45
N TYR A 266 0.48 6.24 0.49
CA TYR A 266 -0.28 7.47 0.69
C TYR A 266 0.07 8.48 -0.40
N LEU A 267 -0.77 8.59 -1.42
CA LEU A 267 -0.54 9.49 -2.55
C LEU A 267 -1.53 10.65 -2.50
N GLY A 268 -1.04 11.88 -2.63
CA GLY A 268 -1.87 13.08 -2.62
C GLY A 268 -2.18 13.61 -1.21
N TRP A 269 -3.30 14.33 -1.07
CA TRP A 269 -3.65 15.12 0.12
C TRP A 269 -5.05 14.78 0.62
N THR A 270 -5.19 14.41 1.90
CA THR A 270 -6.47 14.14 2.56
C THR A 270 -7.04 15.33 3.34
N GLY A 271 -6.29 16.43 3.47
CA GLY A 271 -6.75 17.62 4.18
C GLY A 271 -7.75 18.45 3.37
N ALA A 272 -8.08 19.64 3.90
CA ALA A 272 -9.02 20.53 3.23
C ALA A 272 -8.47 21.04 1.88
N PRO A 273 -9.33 21.21 0.86
CA PRO A 273 -8.96 21.81 -0.41
C PRO A 273 -8.56 23.30 -0.24
N PRO A 274 -7.78 23.88 -1.18
CA PRO A 274 -7.37 23.27 -2.43
C PRO A 274 -6.24 22.24 -2.28
N SER A 275 -6.12 21.35 -3.26
CA SER A 275 -5.10 20.31 -3.29
C SER A 275 -4.48 20.16 -4.68
N ASN A 276 -3.24 19.67 -4.73
CA ASN A 276 -2.56 19.42 -6.00
C ASN A 276 -3.13 18.18 -6.70
N LEU A 277 -3.41 18.31 -7.98
CA LEU A 277 -3.86 17.22 -8.84
C LEU A 277 -2.73 16.23 -9.13
N MET A 278 -3.07 14.97 -9.35
CA MET A 278 -2.17 13.92 -9.81
C MET A 278 -2.64 13.34 -11.16
N PRO A 279 -2.48 14.09 -12.27
CA PRO A 279 -2.80 13.59 -13.61
C PRO A 279 -1.72 12.65 -14.14
N GLY A 280 -2.10 11.65 -14.93
CA GLY A 280 -1.18 10.70 -15.54
C GLY A 280 -0.43 9.84 -14.53
N LEU A 281 -1.01 9.59 -13.35
CA LEU A 281 -0.43 8.68 -12.36
C LEU A 281 -0.60 7.23 -12.84
N GLU A 282 0.49 6.47 -12.91
CA GLU A 282 0.47 5.02 -13.10
C GLU A 282 0.95 4.31 -11.84
N VAL A 283 0.16 3.39 -11.31
CA VAL A 283 0.53 2.51 -10.18
C VAL A 283 0.33 1.07 -10.62
N TYR A 284 1.41 0.30 -10.80
CA TYR A 284 1.29 -1.05 -11.35
C TYR A 284 2.35 -2.06 -10.95
N ASP A 285 2.05 -3.36 -11.06
CA ASP A 285 2.96 -4.47 -10.72
C ASP A 285 3.56 -4.34 -9.29
N ASN A 286 2.81 -3.74 -8.36
CA ASN A 286 3.25 -3.59 -6.97
C ASN A 286 2.65 -4.67 -6.06
N ARG A 287 3.41 -5.01 -5.02
CA ARG A 287 2.96 -5.83 -3.89
C ARG A 287 2.84 -4.94 -2.65
N PHE A 288 1.61 -4.68 -2.21
CA PHE A 288 1.29 -3.95 -0.98
C PHE A 288 0.68 -4.93 0.02
N ILE A 289 1.51 -5.44 0.94
CA ILE A 289 1.20 -6.67 1.68
C ILE A 289 1.31 -6.43 3.18
N ARG A 290 0.35 -6.90 3.98
CA ARG A 290 0.41 -6.82 5.46
C ARG A 290 0.61 -5.38 5.93
N THR A 291 -0.39 -4.55 5.67
CA THR A 291 -0.42 -3.14 6.08
C THR A 291 -1.33 -2.98 7.28
N GLY A 292 -0.95 -2.17 8.26
CA GLY A 292 -1.76 -1.96 9.46
C GLY A 292 -3.06 -1.21 9.19
N ASN A 293 -3.06 -0.32 8.20
CA ASN A 293 -4.21 0.42 7.68
C ASN A 293 -4.41 0.08 6.18
N GLU A 294 -4.88 1.02 5.36
CA GLU A 294 -5.06 0.86 3.92
C GLU A 294 -3.78 0.41 3.21
N ALA A 295 -3.88 -0.59 2.34
CA ALA A 295 -2.76 -0.95 1.46
C ALA A 295 -2.55 0.09 0.36
N LEU A 296 -3.64 0.70 -0.12
CA LEU A 296 -3.63 1.73 -1.14
C LEU A 296 -4.50 2.92 -0.75
N GLN A 297 -3.89 4.07 -0.46
CA GLN A 297 -4.58 5.35 -0.32
C GLN A 297 -4.08 6.33 -1.39
N VAL A 298 -4.94 6.66 -2.35
CA VAL A 298 -4.61 7.57 -3.45
C VAL A 298 -5.64 8.67 -3.55
N GLN A 299 -5.17 9.92 -3.51
CA GLN A 299 -6.01 11.09 -3.50
C GLN A 299 -5.72 11.98 -4.71
N ASN A 300 -6.71 12.79 -5.08
CA ASN A 300 -6.59 13.79 -6.14
C ASN A 300 -6.22 13.27 -7.53
N LEU A 301 -6.71 12.08 -7.90
CA LEU A 301 -6.51 11.54 -9.25
C LEU A 301 -7.09 12.47 -10.31
N GLY A 302 -6.28 12.76 -11.32
CA GLY A 302 -6.66 13.54 -12.50
C GLY A 302 -6.74 12.70 -13.77
N GLU A 303 -6.84 13.41 -14.89
CA GLU A 303 -6.87 12.86 -16.24
C GLU A 303 -5.73 11.88 -16.52
N GLY A 304 -6.06 10.75 -17.15
CA GLY A 304 -5.09 9.78 -17.65
C GLY A 304 -4.51 8.85 -16.60
N SER A 305 -4.98 8.90 -15.35
CA SER A 305 -4.44 8.07 -14.27
C SER A 305 -4.94 6.63 -14.34
N HIS A 306 -4.04 5.70 -14.03
CA HIS A 306 -4.22 4.26 -14.21
C HIS A 306 -3.63 3.47 -13.03
N VAL A 307 -4.46 2.68 -12.33
CA VAL A 307 -4.03 1.78 -11.26
C VAL A 307 -4.28 0.35 -11.70
N HIS A 308 -3.24 -0.43 -11.97
CA HIS A 308 -3.43 -1.74 -12.57
C HIS A 308 -2.42 -2.80 -12.17
N HIS A 309 -2.80 -4.08 -12.24
CA HIS A 309 -1.85 -5.19 -12.01
C HIS A 309 -1.15 -5.14 -10.63
N ASN A 310 -1.81 -4.59 -9.61
CA ASN A 310 -1.29 -4.60 -8.24
C ASN A 310 -1.92 -5.74 -7.43
N VAL A 311 -1.19 -6.19 -6.40
CA VAL A 311 -1.75 -7.03 -5.35
C VAL A 311 -1.72 -6.26 -4.03
N MET A 312 -2.91 -6.10 -3.46
CA MET A 312 -3.12 -5.52 -2.14
C MET A 312 -3.68 -6.61 -1.22
N ALA A 313 -2.85 -7.17 -0.35
CA ALA A 313 -3.22 -8.33 0.46
C ALA A 313 -2.96 -8.10 1.96
N TYR A 314 -3.84 -8.60 2.81
CA TYR A 314 -3.72 -8.50 4.27
C TYR A 314 -3.65 -7.05 4.77
N ALA A 315 -4.52 -6.19 4.24
CA ALA A 315 -4.63 -4.81 4.71
C ALA A 315 -5.44 -4.71 6.02
N ALA A 316 -5.36 -3.55 6.67
CA ALA A 316 -6.09 -3.23 7.90
C ALA A 316 -5.78 -4.17 9.08
N MET A 317 -4.53 -4.60 9.23
CA MET A 317 -4.14 -5.49 10.34
C MET A 317 -4.37 -4.86 11.73
N HIS A 318 -4.44 -3.53 11.86
CA HIS A 318 -4.83 -2.82 13.09
C HIS A 318 -6.33 -2.66 13.29
N TRP A 319 -7.19 -3.36 12.56
CA TRP A 319 -8.64 -3.16 12.64
C TRP A 319 -9.24 -3.17 14.07
N ARG A 320 -8.65 -3.92 15.02
CA ARG A 320 -9.09 -3.93 16.42
C ARG A 320 -8.64 -2.73 17.24
N ASN A 321 -7.45 -2.20 16.95
CA ASN A 321 -6.78 -1.15 17.71
C ASN A 321 -6.34 0.05 16.86
N ASN A 322 -7.09 0.33 15.79
CA ASN A 322 -6.73 1.30 14.78
C ASN A 322 -6.50 2.71 15.36
N GLY A 323 -5.23 3.13 15.39
CA GLY A 323 -4.79 4.43 15.90
C GLY A 323 -5.15 5.62 15.00
N LEU A 324 -5.46 5.38 13.73
CA LEU A 324 -5.86 6.43 12.77
C LEU A 324 -7.36 6.79 12.86
N GLY A 325 -8.12 6.09 13.69
CA GLY A 325 -9.53 6.36 13.95
C GLY A 325 -10.47 5.50 13.10
N ALA A 326 -11.76 5.85 13.12
CA ALA A 326 -12.79 5.11 12.41
C ALA A 326 -12.64 5.24 10.89
N TYR A 327 -12.95 4.15 10.17
CA TYR A 327 -12.96 4.09 8.69
C TYR A 327 -11.57 4.22 8.03
N GLN A 328 -10.50 3.95 8.78
CA GLN A 328 -9.12 3.83 8.26
C GLN A 328 -8.68 2.36 8.28
N ASP A 329 -9.60 1.47 7.95
CA ASP A 329 -9.46 0.02 8.05
C ASP A 329 -9.95 -0.66 6.76
N SER A 330 -9.91 0.06 5.64
CA SER A 330 -10.19 -0.46 4.30
C SER A 330 -8.95 -1.12 3.70
N ASN A 331 -9.10 -1.85 2.58
CA ASN A 331 -7.95 -2.29 1.80
C ASN A 331 -7.47 -1.16 0.88
N SER A 332 -8.40 -0.46 0.22
CA SER A 332 -8.07 0.69 -0.63
C SER A 332 -9.05 1.86 -0.53
N GLN A 333 -8.51 3.06 -0.74
CA GLN A 333 -9.23 4.33 -0.79
C GLN A 333 -8.72 5.19 -1.96
N ILE A 334 -9.63 5.61 -2.84
CA ILE A 334 -9.29 6.34 -4.08
C ILE A 334 -10.15 7.60 -4.23
N GLN A 335 -9.58 8.80 -4.10
CA GLN A 335 -10.27 10.06 -4.42
C GLN A 335 -9.95 10.55 -5.83
N ILE A 336 -11.00 10.99 -6.52
CA ILE A 336 -11.03 11.34 -7.94
C ILE A 336 -11.40 12.82 -8.09
N ARG A 337 -10.56 13.59 -8.79
CA ARG A 337 -10.66 15.06 -9.00
C ARG A 337 -11.08 15.48 -10.40
N GLU A 338 -10.69 14.78 -11.47
CA GLU A 338 -11.26 14.95 -12.83
C GLU A 338 -10.73 13.92 -13.83
N GLY A 339 -11.32 13.87 -15.02
CA GLY A 339 -10.77 13.18 -16.18
C GLY A 339 -11.05 11.68 -16.28
N ALA A 340 -10.43 11.04 -17.27
CA ALA A 340 -10.50 9.60 -17.52
C ALA A 340 -9.55 8.85 -16.57
N ILE A 341 -10.11 7.97 -15.74
CA ILE A 341 -9.39 7.18 -14.75
C ILE A 341 -9.74 5.71 -14.90
N VAL A 342 -8.74 4.85 -14.90
CA VAL A 342 -8.90 3.40 -15.01
C VAL A 342 -8.29 2.71 -13.79
N VAL A 343 -9.02 1.76 -13.24
CA VAL A 343 -8.54 0.86 -12.19
C VAL A 343 -8.86 -0.56 -12.61
N GLU A 344 -7.85 -1.33 -12.99
CA GLU A 344 -8.08 -2.63 -13.61
C GLU A 344 -7.11 -3.73 -13.24
N GLU A 345 -7.56 -4.97 -13.31
CA GLU A 345 -6.67 -6.13 -13.22
C GLU A 345 -5.88 -6.15 -11.92
N ASN A 346 -6.41 -5.53 -10.85
CA ASN A 346 -5.84 -5.57 -9.51
C ASN A 346 -6.47 -6.69 -8.69
N VAL A 347 -5.76 -7.09 -7.65
CA VAL A 347 -6.19 -8.11 -6.69
C VAL A 347 -6.24 -7.49 -5.30
N PHE A 348 -7.44 -7.29 -4.77
CA PHE A 348 -7.71 -6.75 -3.43
C PHE A 348 -8.19 -7.87 -2.52
N ILE A 349 -7.41 -8.22 -1.49
CA ILE A 349 -7.71 -9.34 -0.61
C ILE A 349 -7.48 -8.98 0.86
N GLY A 350 -8.50 -9.16 1.70
CA GLY A 350 -8.37 -8.94 3.13
C GLY A 350 -8.43 -7.46 3.51
N SER A 351 -9.46 -7.14 4.30
CA SER A 351 -9.61 -5.87 5.02
C SER A 351 -10.67 -6.04 6.10
N ALA A 352 -10.69 -5.17 7.10
CA ALA A 352 -11.78 -5.17 8.06
C ALA A 352 -12.99 -4.38 7.56
N ALA A 353 -12.80 -3.20 6.96
CA ALA A 353 -13.85 -2.43 6.32
C ALA A 353 -13.95 -2.77 4.83
N THR A 354 -14.24 -1.77 3.98
CA THR A 354 -14.41 -1.99 2.54
C THR A 354 -13.12 -2.47 1.90
N LEU A 355 -13.20 -3.38 0.93
CA LEU A 355 -12.02 -3.72 0.13
C LEU A 355 -11.63 -2.56 -0.79
N TRP A 356 -12.62 -1.76 -1.17
CA TRP A 356 -12.40 -0.66 -2.08
C TRP A 356 -13.39 0.47 -1.82
N SER A 357 -12.85 1.66 -1.57
CA SER A 357 -13.63 2.90 -1.49
C SER A 357 -13.19 3.89 -2.54
N SER A 358 -14.13 4.59 -3.17
CA SER A 358 -13.83 5.68 -4.09
C SER A 358 -14.69 6.91 -3.87
N PHE A 359 -14.08 8.09 -3.94
CA PHE A 359 -14.72 9.37 -3.61
C PHE A 359 -14.54 10.40 -4.72
N ARG A 360 -15.64 10.95 -5.23
CA ARG A 360 -15.57 12.12 -6.11
C ARG A 360 -15.37 13.38 -5.28
N GLY A 361 -14.19 13.98 -5.38
CA GLY A 361 -13.77 15.15 -4.60
C GLY A 361 -13.52 16.39 -5.44
N ALA A 362 -14.33 16.67 -6.46
CA ALA A 362 -14.10 17.78 -7.39
C ALA A 362 -13.95 19.14 -6.68
N GLU A 363 -12.97 19.93 -7.11
CA GLU A 363 -12.75 21.32 -6.70
C GLU A 363 -13.15 22.30 -7.81
N ALA A 364 -13.16 23.60 -7.48
CA ALA A 364 -13.52 24.62 -8.46
C ALA A 364 -12.51 24.68 -9.61
N GLY A 365 -13.01 24.49 -10.84
CA GLY A 365 -12.19 24.49 -12.06
C GLY A 365 -11.96 23.10 -12.65
N ASP A 366 -12.25 22.05 -11.87
CA ASP A 366 -12.17 20.67 -12.34
C ASP A 366 -13.26 20.36 -13.38
N GLY A 367 -12.89 19.52 -14.34
CA GLY A 367 -13.78 18.95 -15.33
C GLY A 367 -14.58 17.75 -14.82
N PRO A 368 -15.41 17.16 -15.70
CA PRO A 368 -16.09 15.89 -15.43
C PRO A 368 -15.07 14.74 -15.27
N ALA A 369 -15.50 13.64 -14.64
CA ALA A 369 -14.71 12.42 -14.55
C ALA A 369 -15.38 11.25 -15.27
N SER A 370 -14.60 10.41 -15.94
CA SER A 370 -15.04 9.13 -16.50
C SER A 370 -14.22 8.02 -15.87
N ILE A 371 -14.87 7.19 -15.06
CA ILE A 371 -14.19 6.31 -14.12
C ILE A 371 -14.51 4.87 -14.49
N THR A 372 -13.49 4.10 -14.81
CA THR A 372 -13.63 2.69 -15.19
C THR A 372 -12.96 1.79 -14.17
N PHE A 373 -13.73 0.83 -13.68
CA PHE A 373 -13.25 -0.25 -12.83
C PHE A 373 -13.50 -1.56 -13.54
N ARG A 374 -12.44 -2.25 -13.98
CA ARG A 374 -12.61 -3.45 -14.77
C ARG A 374 -11.70 -4.60 -14.38
N ASN A 375 -12.21 -5.83 -14.46
CA ASN A 375 -11.41 -7.03 -14.26
C ASN A 375 -10.63 -7.05 -12.92
N ASN A 376 -11.18 -6.45 -11.86
CA ASN A 376 -10.55 -6.54 -10.54
C ASN A 376 -11.08 -7.76 -9.80
N TYR A 377 -10.20 -8.43 -9.05
CA TYR A 377 -10.56 -9.47 -8.10
C TYR A 377 -10.61 -8.88 -6.70
N VAL A 378 -11.75 -9.00 -6.03
CA VAL A 378 -12.04 -8.37 -4.75
C VAL A 378 -12.56 -9.43 -3.80
N ALA A 379 -11.78 -9.78 -2.77
CA ALA A 379 -12.14 -10.88 -1.88
C ALA A 379 -11.90 -10.62 -0.41
N THR A 380 -12.79 -11.18 0.42
CA THR A 380 -12.61 -11.41 1.84
C THR A 380 -12.53 -10.11 2.67
N ASN A 381 -13.63 -9.74 3.33
CA ASN A 381 -13.60 -8.67 4.33
C ASN A 381 -14.52 -8.93 5.52
N ARG A 382 -14.54 -7.99 6.49
CA ARG A 382 -15.36 -8.11 7.71
C ARG A 382 -16.62 -7.25 7.72
N VAL A 383 -16.76 -6.25 6.85
CA VAL A 383 -17.91 -5.32 6.90
C VAL A 383 -19.11 -5.73 6.03
N GLY A 384 -19.02 -6.84 5.29
CA GLY A 384 -20.09 -7.25 4.37
C GLY A 384 -20.39 -6.16 3.31
N LEU A 385 -19.35 -5.48 2.83
CA LEU A 385 -19.46 -4.49 1.74
C LEU A 385 -18.20 -4.55 0.89
N GLY A 386 -18.33 -4.98 -0.36
CA GLY A 386 -17.20 -5.07 -1.29
C GLY A 386 -16.61 -3.70 -1.58
N ALA A 387 -17.45 -2.77 -2.04
CA ALA A 387 -17.02 -1.41 -2.33
C ALA A 387 -18.03 -0.30 -2.01
N TYR A 388 -17.49 0.86 -1.64
CA TYR A 388 -18.26 2.08 -1.37
C TYR A 388 -17.87 3.23 -2.29
N PHE A 389 -18.87 3.94 -2.81
CA PHE A 389 -18.70 5.09 -3.70
C PHE A 389 -19.38 6.32 -3.11
N GLY A 390 -18.61 7.36 -2.86
CA GLY A 390 -19.09 8.61 -2.29
C GLY A 390 -18.65 9.85 -3.06
N GLY A 391 -18.98 11.02 -2.51
CA GLY A 391 -18.66 12.31 -3.10
C GLY A 391 -19.68 12.76 -4.16
N ALA A 392 -19.69 14.07 -4.45
CA ALA A 392 -20.65 14.65 -5.39
C ALA A 392 -20.20 14.37 -6.82
N ALA A 393 -20.88 13.44 -7.50
CA ALA A 393 -20.72 13.17 -8.92
C ALA A 393 -22.05 13.42 -9.61
N ASP A 394 -22.08 14.32 -10.59
CA ASP A 394 -23.29 14.70 -11.31
C ASP A 394 -23.39 14.02 -12.69
N GLY A 395 -24.45 14.36 -13.44
CA GLY A 395 -24.71 13.79 -14.76
C GLY A 395 -23.67 14.08 -15.84
N THR A 396 -22.64 14.90 -15.55
CA THR A 396 -21.52 15.13 -16.47
C THR A 396 -20.40 14.11 -16.31
N SER A 397 -20.36 13.42 -15.17
CA SER A 397 -19.40 12.34 -14.88
C SER A 397 -20.02 10.97 -15.15
N SER A 398 -19.22 9.90 -15.18
CA SER A 398 -19.70 8.54 -15.39
C SER A 398 -18.86 7.49 -14.67
N TYR A 399 -19.52 6.39 -14.32
CA TYR A 399 -18.88 5.19 -13.77
C TYR A 399 -19.19 3.97 -14.63
N LEU A 400 -18.16 3.17 -14.91
CA LEU A 400 -18.26 1.84 -15.51
C LEU A 400 -17.62 0.81 -14.57
N PHE A 401 -18.38 -0.23 -14.24
CA PHE A 401 -17.93 -1.40 -13.49
C PHE A 401 -18.08 -2.63 -14.37
N GLU A 402 -16.98 -3.17 -14.87
CA GLU A 402 -17.00 -4.24 -15.85
C GLU A 402 -16.19 -5.47 -15.45
N GLY A 403 -16.79 -6.66 -15.45
CA GLY A 403 -16.02 -7.90 -15.30
C GLY A 403 -15.38 -8.12 -13.93
N ASN A 404 -15.72 -7.31 -12.91
CA ASN A 404 -15.14 -7.46 -11.57
C ASN A 404 -15.70 -8.69 -10.86
N GLN A 405 -14.89 -9.28 -9.98
CA GLN A 405 -15.17 -10.53 -9.27
C GLN A 405 -15.19 -10.27 -7.77
N PHE A 406 -16.29 -10.62 -7.09
CA PHE A 406 -16.44 -10.39 -5.65
C PHE A 406 -16.70 -11.70 -4.90
N ARG A 407 -15.90 -11.94 -3.86
CA ARG A 407 -15.88 -13.22 -3.14
C ARG A 407 -15.77 -13.03 -1.63
N GLU A 408 -16.43 -13.89 -0.86
CA GLU A 408 -16.29 -13.93 0.62
C GLU A 408 -16.49 -12.55 1.28
N VAL A 409 -17.48 -11.79 0.80
CA VAL A 409 -17.85 -10.48 1.35
C VAL A 409 -18.79 -10.73 2.54
N ASP A 410 -18.22 -11.08 3.68
CA ASP A 410 -18.96 -11.52 4.86
C ASP A 410 -19.00 -10.44 5.95
N PHE A 411 -20.09 -10.42 6.73
CA PHE A 411 -20.24 -9.52 7.85
C PHE A 411 -19.77 -10.18 9.16
N SER A 412 -18.74 -9.59 9.76
CA SER A 412 -18.22 -9.89 11.11
C SER A 412 -17.68 -8.63 11.81
N TYR A 413 -18.06 -7.44 11.35
CA TYR A 413 -17.57 -6.16 11.90
C TYR A 413 -18.19 -5.82 13.26
N ASP A 414 -19.29 -6.49 13.60
CA ASP A 414 -19.92 -6.45 14.92
C ASP A 414 -19.02 -6.94 16.06
N LEU A 415 -17.95 -7.69 15.73
CA LEU A 415 -16.89 -8.08 16.66
C LEU A 415 -16.17 -6.89 17.29
N ILE A 416 -16.10 -5.73 16.61
CA ILE A 416 -15.47 -4.51 17.12
C ILE A 416 -16.43 -3.34 17.24
N ASP A 417 -17.55 -3.34 16.52
CA ASP A 417 -18.60 -2.34 16.66
C ASP A 417 -19.97 -3.02 16.73
N PRO A 418 -20.51 -3.29 17.92
CA PRO A 418 -21.81 -3.96 18.09
C PRO A 418 -22.99 -3.19 17.47
N SER A 419 -22.81 -1.94 17.05
CA SER A 419 -23.81 -1.14 16.36
C SER A 419 -23.71 -1.22 14.83
N ALA A 420 -22.63 -1.80 14.31
CA ALA A 420 -22.45 -2.00 12.87
C ALA A 420 -23.56 -2.90 12.32
N THR A 421 -23.99 -2.59 11.11
CA THR A 421 -25.01 -3.35 10.41
C THR A 421 -24.45 -3.84 9.09
N ASP A 422 -24.77 -5.09 8.77
CA ASP A 422 -24.54 -5.66 7.45
C ASP A 422 -25.23 -4.82 6.36
N SER A 423 -24.49 -4.50 5.29
CA SER A 423 -24.98 -3.66 4.20
C SER A 423 -25.97 -4.40 3.30
N LYS A 424 -25.90 -5.73 3.26
CA LYS A 424 -26.66 -6.61 2.35
C LYS A 424 -26.44 -6.31 0.86
N THR A 425 -25.32 -5.67 0.55
CA THR A 425 -24.95 -5.27 -0.81
C THR A 425 -23.45 -5.37 -1.06
N ILE A 426 -23.07 -5.77 -2.27
CA ILE A 426 -21.66 -5.78 -2.69
C ILE A 426 -21.15 -4.37 -2.99
N LEU A 427 -21.94 -3.57 -3.72
CA LEU A 427 -21.62 -2.20 -4.10
C LEU A 427 -22.62 -1.24 -3.49
N ARG A 428 -22.11 -0.18 -2.86
CA ARG A 428 -22.93 0.90 -2.29
C ARG A 428 -22.52 2.26 -2.86
N PHE A 429 -23.50 3.00 -3.34
CA PHE A 429 -23.35 4.37 -3.82
C PHE A 429 -24.04 5.34 -2.86
N ALA A 430 -23.36 6.43 -2.50
CA ALA A 430 -23.92 7.51 -1.71
C ALA A 430 -25.02 8.26 -2.49
N ALA A 431 -25.94 8.92 -1.79
CA ALA A 431 -27.07 9.61 -2.43
C ALA A 431 -26.63 10.80 -3.30
N GLU A 432 -25.45 11.35 -3.01
CA GLU A 432 -24.81 12.44 -3.73
C GLU A 432 -24.21 12.01 -5.08
N VAL A 433 -24.07 10.70 -5.31
CA VAL A 433 -23.63 10.13 -6.59
C VAL A 433 -24.84 10.03 -7.51
N THR A 434 -25.02 11.05 -8.35
CA THR A 434 -26.11 11.14 -9.35
C THR A 434 -25.65 10.89 -10.78
N ALA A 435 -24.35 10.70 -10.98
CA ALA A 435 -23.75 10.28 -12.24
C ALA A 435 -24.36 8.96 -12.76
N PRO A 436 -24.46 8.78 -14.09
CA PRO A 436 -24.74 7.49 -14.70
C PRO A 436 -23.73 6.42 -14.26
N ILE A 437 -24.24 5.27 -13.82
CA ILE A 437 -23.44 4.12 -13.38
C ILE A 437 -23.83 2.91 -14.24
N THR A 438 -22.85 2.29 -14.88
CA THR A 438 -23.03 1.05 -15.64
C THR A 438 -22.35 -0.10 -14.92
N LEU A 439 -23.09 -1.17 -14.66
CA LEU A 439 -22.58 -2.44 -14.12
C LEU A 439 -22.70 -3.52 -15.20
N SER A 440 -21.60 -3.93 -15.81
CA SER A 440 -21.57 -4.96 -16.85
C SER A 440 -20.76 -6.19 -16.45
N ASN A 441 -21.32 -7.39 -16.66
CA ASN A 441 -20.58 -8.65 -16.56
C ASN A 441 -19.83 -8.89 -15.23
N ASN A 442 -20.26 -8.26 -14.14
CA ASN A 442 -19.67 -8.49 -12.83
C ASN A 442 -20.22 -9.80 -12.26
N ARG A 443 -19.39 -10.49 -11.47
CA ARG A 443 -19.77 -11.74 -10.81
C ARG A 443 -19.52 -11.62 -9.31
N TRP A 444 -20.45 -12.12 -8.52
CA TRP A 444 -20.28 -12.22 -7.07
C TRP A 444 -20.93 -13.48 -6.54
N GLU A 445 -20.51 -13.91 -5.35
CA GLU A 445 -21.14 -15.01 -4.63
C GLU A 445 -21.73 -14.54 -3.29
N GLY A 446 -22.59 -15.37 -2.70
CA GLY A 446 -23.28 -15.10 -1.45
C GLY A 446 -24.71 -14.60 -1.63
N ASP A 447 -25.36 -14.28 -0.51
CA ASP A 447 -26.79 -13.93 -0.47
C ASP A 447 -27.07 -12.44 -0.73
N ASP A 448 -26.01 -11.62 -0.79
CA ASP A 448 -26.11 -10.19 -0.95
C ASP A 448 -26.48 -9.77 -2.38
N GLN A 449 -27.11 -8.60 -2.49
CA GLN A 449 -27.41 -7.99 -3.78
C GLN A 449 -26.17 -7.31 -4.36
N LEU A 450 -26.00 -7.26 -5.68
CA LEU A 450 -24.93 -6.46 -6.27
C LEU A 450 -25.02 -4.99 -5.85
N VAL A 451 -26.23 -4.43 -5.88
CA VAL A 451 -26.54 -3.09 -5.36
C VAL A 451 -28.02 -3.05 -4.94
N ALA A 452 -28.34 -2.22 -3.94
CA ALA A 452 -29.69 -2.08 -3.43
C ALA A 452 -30.69 -1.62 -4.50
N GLY A 453 -31.90 -2.19 -4.46
CA GLY A 453 -33.04 -1.76 -5.29
C GLY A 453 -33.14 -2.45 -6.65
N LEU A 454 -32.14 -3.25 -7.06
CA LEU A 454 -32.30 -4.16 -8.20
C LEU A 454 -33.15 -5.37 -7.79
N GLY A 455 -34.06 -5.79 -8.68
CA GLY A 455 -34.91 -6.99 -8.49
C GLY A 455 -34.19 -8.32 -8.78
N GLY A 456 -32.87 -8.29 -9.00
CA GLY A 456 -32.03 -9.41 -9.41
C GLY A 456 -30.66 -8.90 -9.90
N PRO A 457 -29.86 -9.72 -10.59
CA PRO A 457 -28.53 -9.31 -11.04
C PRO A 457 -28.48 -8.19 -12.08
N ASN A 458 -29.58 -7.98 -12.80
CA ASN A 458 -29.65 -7.09 -13.95
C ASN A 458 -30.93 -6.24 -13.89
N GLY A 459 -30.91 -5.09 -14.55
CA GLY A 459 -32.02 -4.14 -14.58
C GLY A 459 -31.57 -2.69 -14.42
N THR A 460 -32.48 -1.83 -13.98
CA THR A 460 -32.22 -0.42 -13.77
C THR A 460 -32.81 0.03 -12.43
N THR A 461 -32.07 0.81 -11.67
CA THR A 461 -32.54 1.48 -10.45
C THR A 461 -31.86 2.83 -10.32
N GLY A 462 -32.64 3.92 -10.21
CA GLY A 462 -32.08 5.28 -10.20
C GLY A 462 -31.20 5.57 -11.43
N SER A 463 -29.95 5.97 -11.20
CA SER A 463 -28.93 6.22 -12.23
C SER A 463 -28.13 4.97 -12.64
N ILE A 464 -28.44 3.80 -12.06
CA ILE A 464 -27.70 2.55 -12.26
C ILE A 464 -28.37 1.71 -13.34
N THR A 465 -27.58 1.26 -14.33
CA THR A 465 -27.96 0.26 -15.33
C THR A 465 -27.06 -0.97 -15.21
N ALA A 466 -27.65 -2.14 -15.03
CA ALA A 466 -26.95 -3.41 -14.80
C ALA A 466 -27.29 -4.43 -15.90
N THR A 467 -26.29 -5.00 -16.58
CA THR A 467 -26.45 -5.98 -17.66
C THR A 467 -25.37 -7.07 -17.62
N GLY A 468 -25.75 -8.32 -17.86
CA GLY A 468 -24.81 -9.45 -17.91
C GLY A 468 -24.16 -9.84 -16.57
N ASN A 469 -24.54 -9.21 -15.45
CA ASN A 469 -24.02 -9.57 -14.14
C ASN A 469 -24.64 -10.88 -13.64
N GLU A 470 -23.90 -11.61 -12.81
CA GLU A 470 -24.26 -12.94 -12.33
C GLU A 470 -23.96 -13.10 -10.83
N ASN A 471 -24.97 -13.51 -10.04
CA ASN A 471 -24.73 -14.05 -8.69
C ASN A 471 -24.45 -15.55 -8.83
N ALA A 472 -23.17 -15.93 -8.79
CA ALA A 472 -22.71 -17.30 -8.92
C ALA A 472 -21.33 -17.46 -8.27
N SER A 473 -20.97 -18.70 -7.91
CA SER A 473 -19.68 -18.99 -7.27
C SER A 473 -18.51 -18.33 -7.99
N VAL A 474 -17.67 -17.60 -7.26
CA VAL A 474 -16.47 -16.97 -7.78
C VAL A 474 -15.29 -17.87 -7.42
N PRO A 475 -14.53 -18.41 -8.40
CA PRO A 475 -13.34 -19.20 -8.08
C PRO A 475 -12.33 -18.39 -7.26
N PRO A 476 -11.58 -19.03 -6.33
CA PRO A 476 -10.47 -18.35 -5.68
C PRO A 476 -9.38 -17.97 -6.69
N VAL A 477 -8.71 -16.85 -6.46
CA VAL A 477 -7.41 -16.60 -7.09
C VAL A 477 -6.40 -17.62 -6.58
N VAL A 478 -5.50 -18.04 -7.46
CA VAL A 478 -4.41 -18.98 -7.13
C VAL A 478 -3.12 -18.21 -7.36
N PHE A 479 -2.28 -18.13 -6.33
CA PHE A 479 -0.97 -17.51 -6.41
C PHE A 479 0.12 -18.56 -6.62
N VAL A 480 1.27 -18.14 -7.14
CA VAL A 480 2.42 -19.02 -7.39
C VAL A 480 2.95 -19.62 -6.08
N ASP A 481 3.25 -18.78 -5.09
CA ASP A 481 3.74 -19.20 -3.76
C ASP A 481 3.55 -18.07 -2.74
N ALA A 482 2.29 -17.84 -2.36
CA ALA A 482 1.93 -16.80 -1.39
C ALA A 482 1.72 -17.38 0.01
N PHE A 483 1.76 -16.51 1.02
CA PHE A 483 1.45 -16.85 2.40
C PHE A 483 0.13 -17.62 2.50
N ALA A 484 0.18 -18.84 3.03
CA ALA A 484 -0.90 -19.82 2.89
C ALA A 484 -2.11 -19.55 3.80
N GLU A 485 -2.00 -18.63 4.75
CA GLU A 485 -3.01 -18.39 5.77
C GLU A 485 -4.12 -17.49 5.23
N ALA A 486 -5.35 -17.69 5.74
CA ALA A 486 -6.50 -16.94 5.28
C ALA A 486 -6.29 -15.41 5.49
N PRO A 487 -6.76 -14.55 4.55
CA PRO A 487 -6.51 -13.11 4.59
C PRO A 487 -6.90 -12.39 5.88
N LEU A 488 -7.94 -12.89 6.57
CA LEU A 488 -8.45 -12.29 7.82
C LEU A 488 -7.87 -12.95 9.09
N ALA A 489 -7.02 -13.98 8.96
CA ALA A 489 -6.45 -14.72 10.09
C ALA A 489 -5.25 -14.02 10.73
N LEU A 490 -4.63 -13.08 10.01
CA LEU A 490 -3.49 -12.31 10.46
C LEU A 490 -3.94 -10.91 10.92
N GLU A 491 -3.45 -10.47 12.08
CA GLU A 491 -3.64 -9.11 12.59
C GLU A 491 -2.35 -8.57 13.20
N PHE A 492 -2.29 -7.27 13.50
CA PHE A 492 -1.23 -6.75 14.35
C PHE A 492 -1.56 -7.06 15.81
N TRP A 493 -0.54 -7.38 16.59
CA TRP A 493 -0.72 -7.58 18.01
C TRP A 493 -1.17 -6.28 18.67
N CYS A 494 -2.21 -6.41 19.50
CA CYS A 494 -2.69 -5.37 20.39
C CYS A 494 -3.09 -5.96 21.76
N ALA A 495 -2.96 -5.16 22.82
CA ALA A 495 -3.42 -5.55 24.15
C ALA A 495 -4.93 -5.39 24.34
N VAL A 496 -5.55 -4.46 23.61
CA VAL A 496 -6.93 -4.01 23.81
C VAL A 496 -7.60 -3.73 22.47
N VAL A 497 -8.88 -4.07 22.35
CA VAL A 497 -9.73 -3.76 21.19
C VAL A 497 -10.27 -2.35 21.34
N THR A 498 -9.48 -1.33 21.01
CA THR A 498 -9.83 0.09 21.25
C THR A 498 -11.03 0.57 20.43
N ARG A 499 -11.35 -0.12 19.34
CA ARG A 499 -12.52 0.20 18.48
C ARG A 499 -13.85 -0.23 19.08
N HIS A 500 -13.85 -1.15 20.04
CA HIS A 500 -15.05 -1.51 20.77
C HIS A 500 -15.40 -0.47 21.84
N PRO A 501 -16.67 -0.08 22.03
CA PRO A 501 -17.06 0.96 22.98
C PRO A 501 -16.61 0.71 24.43
N SER A 502 -16.51 -0.56 24.83
CA SER A 502 -16.03 -0.94 26.17
C SER A 502 -14.53 -1.20 26.26
N GLN A 503 -13.80 -1.08 25.14
CA GLN A 503 -12.36 -1.36 25.02
C GLN A 503 -11.91 -2.62 25.79
N PRO A 504 -12.50 -3.79 25.48
CA PRO A 504 -12.16 -5.01 26.19
C PRO A 504 -10.71 -5.41 25.85
N PRO A 505 -10.00 -6.05 26.78
CA PRO A 505 -8.72 -6.67 26.46
C PRO A 505 -8.85 -7.68 25.32
N ARG A 506 -7.83 -7.77 24.46
CA ARG A 506 -7.77 -8.79 23.42
C ARG A 506 -7.27 -10.10 24.03
N VAL A 507 -8.13 -11.11 24.00
CA VAL A 507 -7.78 -12.50 24.31
C VAL A 507 -7.37 -13.17 23.02
N TYR A 508 -6.16 -13.73 22.93
CA TYR A 508 -5.70 -14.51 21.79
C TYR A 508 -5.96 -16.00 22.02
N GLU A 509 -6.56 -16.66 21.04
CA GLU A 509 -6.81 -18.10 21.08
C GLU A 509 -5.64 -18.88 20.45
N VAL A 510 -5.47 -20.15 20.87
CA VAL A 510 -4.42 -21.02 20.32
C VAL A 510 -4.56 -21.11 18.80
N GLY A 511 -3.46 -20.86 18.08
CA GLY A 511 -3.38 -20.88 16.63
C GLY A 511 -3.57 -19.53 15.95
N GLU A 512 -4.04 -18.49 16.65
CA GLU A 512 -4.13 -17.15 16.06
C GLU A 512 -2.75 -16.59 15.71
N LEU A 513 -2.70 -15.80 14.63
CA LEU A 513 -1.47 -15.26 14.05
C LEU A 513 -1.40 -13.75 14.23
N VAL A 514 -0.23 -13.26 14.60
CA VAL A 514 0.01 -11.82 14.74
C VAL A 514 1.35 -11.39 14.19
N ILE A 515 1.44 -10.16 13.67
CA ILE A 515 2.71 -9.43 13.59
C ILE A 515 2.88 -8.64 14.89
N ALA A 516 4.06 -8.72 15.51
CA ALA A 516 4.39 -7.95 16.71
C ALA A 516 5.25 -6.71 16.37
N THR A 517 5.48 -5.86 17.37
CA THR A 517 6.26 -4.62 17.24
C THR A 517 7.74 -4.85 16.90
N ASP A 518 8.24 -6.08 16.99
CA ASP A 518 9.60 -6.42 16.53
C ASP A 518 9.64 -6.84 15.04
N GLY A 519 8.51 -6.74 14.33
CA GLY A 519 8.40 -7.08 12.91
C GLY A 519 8.22 -8.55 12.60
N LYS A 520 8.16 -9.43 13.60
CA LYS A 520 8.06 -10.88 13.35
C LYS A 520 6.63 -11.38 13.37
N LEU A 521 6.42 -12.46 12.62
CA LEU A 521 5.21 -13.25 12.65
C LEU A 521 5.23 -14.22 13.83
N TYR A 522 4.13 -14.28 14.58
CA TYR A 522 3.94 -15.16 15.72
C TYR A 522 2.67 -15.97 15.60
N ARG A 523 2.67 -17.16 16.21
CA ARG A 523 1.49 -17.99 16.45
C ARG A 523 1.26 -18.17 17.95
N ALA A 524 0.02 -17.97 18.40
CA ALA A 524 -0.35 -18.25 19.78
C ALA A 524 -0.30 -19.77 20.04
N THR A 525 0.48 -20.20 21.04
CA THR A 525 0.58 -21.61 21.48
C THR A 525 -0.24 -21.90 22.73
N ALA A 526 -0.64 -20.85 23.44
CA ALA A 526 -1.56 -20.88 24.57
C ALA A 526 -2.56 -19.72 24.47
N GLN A 527 -3.75 -19.90 25.05
CA GLN A 527 -4.66 -18.77 25.21
C GLN A 527 -4.01 -17.72 26.12
N SER A 528 -3.94 -16.47 25.67
CA SER A 528 -3.27 -15.40 26.39
C SER A 528 -3.99 -14.07 26.27
N GLN A 529 -3.68 -13.12 27.16
CA GLN A 529 -4.24 -11.77 27.14
C GLN A 529 -3.20 -10.80 27.71
N GLY A 530 -2.94 -9.69 27.00
CA GLY A 530 -1.99 -8.67 27.46
C GLY A 530 -0.55 -9.18 27.59
N GLN A 531 -0.18 -10.22 26.85
CA GLN A 531 1.14 -10.82 26.80
C GLN A 531 1.77 -10.55 25.42
N PRO A 532 2.62 -9.51 25.27
CA PRO A 532 3.33 -9.22 24.03
C PRO A 532 4.14 -10.43 23.51
N PRO A 533 4.09 -10.77 22.21
CA PRO A 533 4.75 -11.98 21.70
C PRO A 533 6.26 -12.07 21.95
N PRO A 534 7.06 -10.99 21.80
CA PRO A 534 8.49 -11.04 22.06
C PRO A 534 8.87 -11.36 23.52
N ASP A 535 8.01 -11.00 24.48
CA ASP A 535 8.29 -11.11 25.92
C ASP A 535 7.71 -12.37 26.57
N HIS A 536 6.89 -13.13 25.82
CA HIS A 536 6.09 -14.23 26.34
C HIS A 536 6.19 -15.51 25.49
N PRO A 537 7.40 -16.10 25.36
CA PRO A 537 7.62 -17.31 24.55
C PRO A 537 6.86 -18.54 25.06
N GLU A 538 6.33 -18.52 26.28
CA GLU A 538 5.44 -19.56 26.81
C GLU A 538 4.06 -19.58 26.14
N SER A 539 3.65 -18.48 25.52
CA SER A 539 2.33 -18.31 24.88
C SER A 539 2.43 -18.08 23.38
N TRP A 540 3.64 -17.87 22.85
CA TRP A 540 3.88 -17.49 21.46
C TRP A 540 5.06 -18.24 20.86
N GLU A 541 4.88 -18.69 19.62
CA GLU A 541 5.92 -19.27 18.78
C GLU A 541 6.25 -18.28 17.65
N VAL A 542 7.53 -17.92 17.49
CA VAL A 542 8.00 -17.15 16.33
C VAL A 542 7.94 -18.05 15.09
N LEU A 543 7.33 -17.56 14.02
CA LEU A 543 7.29 -18.24 12.73
C LEU A 543 8.35 -17.66 11.77
N PRO A 544 8.74 -18.42 10.73
CA PRO A 544 9.51 -17.88 9.63
C PRO A 544 8.77 -16.73 8.93
N ASP A 545 9.52 -15.88 8.24
CA ASP A 545 8.96 -14.86 7.37
C ASP A 545 8.04 -15.48 6.31
N PRO A 546 6.90 -14.84 5.99
CA PRO A 546 5.99 -15.33 4.97
C PRO A 546 6.62 -15.23 3.58
N VAL A 547 6.30 -16.21 2.72
CA VAL A 547 6.64 -16.15 1.28
C VAL A 547 5.61 -15.28 0.57
N ASP A 548 6.08 -14.34 -0.24
CA ASP A 548 5.25 -13.31 -0.87
C ASP A 548 5.31 -13.34 -2.41
N ASP A 549 5.28 -14.54 -3.01
CA ASP A 549 5.06 -14.69 -4.46
C ASP A 549 3.57 -14.60 -4.79
N PHE A 550 3.07 -13.37 -4.74
CA PHE A 550 1.69 -13.00 -5.06
C PHE A 550 1.42 -12.84 -6.55
N ARG A 551 2.30 -13.31 -7.44
CA ARG A 551 1.93 -13.43 -8.85
C ARG A 551 0.77 -14.39 -8.98
N VAL A 552 -0.19 -14.05 -9.83
CA VAL A 552 -1.31 -14.95 -10.13
C VAL A 552 -0.79 -16.11 -10.96
N ASP A 553 -1.01 -17.32 -10.46
CA ASP A 553 -0.58 -18.53 -11.13
C ASP A 553 -1.25 -18.66 -12.51
N PRO A 554 -0.53 -19.08 -13.57
CA PRO A 554 -1.12 -19.22 -14.91
C PRO A 554 -2.30 -20.20 -15.02
N SER A 555 -2.47 -21.10 -14.05
CA SER A 555 -3.63 -22.00 -13.96
C SER A 555 -4.85 -21.36 -13.29
N SER A 556 -4.67 -20.20 -12.64
CA SER A 556 -5.77 -19.41 -12.09
C SER A 556 -6.70 -18.95 -13.22
N PRO A 557 -8.03 -18.90 -12.99
CA PRO A 557 -8.96 -18.29 -13.95
C PRO A 557 -8.72 -16.78 -14.15
N TYR A 558 -7.88 -16.16 -13.32
CA TYR A 558 -7.52 -14.75 -13.35
C TYR A 558 -6.09 -14.53 -13.85
N ALA A 559 -5.50 -15.49 -14.57
CA ALA A 559 -4.16 -15.34 -15.13
C ALA A 559 -4.01 -14.02 -15.89
N GLY A 560 -2.95 -13.27 -15.56
CA GLY A 560 -2.69 -11.92 -16.08
C GLY A 560 -3.23 -10.78 -15.21
N TRP A 561 -4.01 -11.07 -14.17
CA TRP A 561 -4.37 -10.08 -13.15
C TRP A 561 -3.32 -10.05 -12.03
N GLY A 562 -3.32 -8.97 -11.25
CA GLY A 562 -2.30 -8.74 -10.23
C GLY A 562 -0.92 -8.59 -10.84
N VAL A 563 0.10 -8.86 -10.03
CA VAL A 563 1.51 -8.70 -10.42
C VAL A 563 1.91 -9.74 -11.48
N ARG A 564 2.66 -9.31 -12.48
CA ARG A 564 3.06 -10.11 -13.64
C ARG A 564 4.44 -10.78 -13.53
#